data_AF-A0A3A8ZUL1-F1
#
_entry.id   AF-A0A3A8ZUL1-F1
#
_cell.length_a   1.000
_cell.length_b   1.000
_cell.length_c   1.000
_cell.angle_alpha   90.00
_cell.angle_beta   90.00
_cell.angle_gamma   90.00
#
_symmetry.space_group_name_H-M   'P 1'
#
loop_
_entity.id
_entity.type
_entity.pdbx_description
1 polymer ?
#
loop_
_entity_poly.entity_id
_entity_poly.type
_entity_poly.pdbx_seq_one_letter_code
_entity_poly.pdbx_strand_id
1 'polypeptide(L)'
;MKRTILCPHCKSALNEDILKQRDSENVCLVCGGSLIVDVDSCVESQKEKTKWYYYDGAGGILTTTLYDDEEPLYTFNAIDMKDAERQLKEVLPNSPLVNNNSPDIVRCPRCRSTQIQMVPRKFSLLTGFATNRIDRVCVKCQKRF
;
A
#
# COMPACT_ATOMS: atom_id res chain seq x y z
N MET A 1 9.37 49.58 -14.02
CA MET A 1 8.05 49.57 -13.35
C MET A 1 8.26 48.91 -11.99
N LYS A 2 8.08 49.65 -10.88
CA LYS A 2 8.30 49.14 -9.52
C LYS A 2 7.15 48.20 -9.15
N ARG A 3 7.41 46.90 -9.02
CA ARG A 3 6.43 45.93 -8.53
C ARG A 3 6.53 45.86 -7.01
N THR A 4 5.38 45.83 -6.34
CA THR A 4 5.28 45.74 -4.88
C THR A 4 4.75 44.35 -4.53
N ILE A 5 5.49 43.61 -3.71
CA ILE A 5 5.10 42.30 -3.19
C ILE A 5 4.47 42.51 -1.82
N LEU A 6 3.28 41.95 -1.60
CA LEU A 6 2.65 41.92 -0.29
C LEU A 6 3.09 40.67 0.46
N CYS A 7 3.63 40.85 1.67
CA CYS A 7 3.95 39.71 2.53
C CYS A 7 2.65 39.08 3.07
N PRO A 8 2.45 37.76 2.94
CA PRO A 8 1.24 37.09 3.44
C PRO A 8 1.14 37.08 4.98
N HIS A 9 2.28 37.13 5.69
CA HIS A 9 2.32 37.05 7.14
C HIS A 9 2.04 38.38 7.84
N CYS A 10 2.61 39.48 7.34
CA CYS A 10 2.53 40.79 8.00
C CYS A 10 1.80 41.86 7.17
N LYS A 11 1.33 41.51 5.96
CA LYS A 11 0.65 42.42 5.01
C LYS A 11 1.45 43.67 4.65
N SER A 12 2.75 43.68 4.92
CA SER A 12 3.63 44.79 4.56
C SER A 12 3.89 44.75 3.06
N ALA A 13 3.79 45.92 2.41
CA ALA A 13 4.18 46.11 1.03
C ALA A 13 5.70 46.26 0.94
N LEU A 14 6.36 45.30 0.32
CA LEU A 14 7.80 45.29 0.09
C LEU A 14 8.09 45.61 -1.37
N ASN A 15 9.11 46.43 -1.61
CA ASN A 15 9.58 46.74 -2.97
C ASN A 15 10.57 45.69 -3.42
N GLU A 16 10.33 45.09 -4.59
CA GLU A 16 11.19 44.05 -5.18
C GLU A 16 12.64 44.49 -5.36
N ASP A 17 12.86 45.78 -5.68
CA ASP A 17 14.19 46.34 -5.91
C ASP A 17 15.07 46.32 -4.64
N ILE A 18 14.46 46.39 -3.46
CA ILE A 18 15.17 46.39 -2.16
C ILE A 18 15.56 44.95 -1.76
N LEU A 19 14.74 43.96 -2.15
CA LEU A 19 15.01 42.54 -1.88
C LEU A 19 16.20 42.02 -2.72
N LYS A 20 16.28 42.44 -3.99
CA LYS A 20 17.40 42.11 -4.88
C LYS A 20 18.73 42.75 -4.48
N GLN A 21 18.68 43.88 -3.77
CA GLN A 21 19.88 44.63 -3.37
C GLN A 21 20.54 44.08 -2.09
N ARG A 22 19.86 43.23 -1.32
CA ARG A 22 20.33 42.71 -0.02
C ARG A 22 20.52 41.19 0.04
N ASP A 23 20.51 40.50 -1.11
CA ASP A 23 20.61 39.03 -1.22
C ASP A 23 19.54 38.25 -0.41
N SER A 24 18.47 38.93 0.01
CA SER A 24 17.36 38.36 0.76
C SER A 24 16.14 38.25 -0.16
N GLU A 25 16.28 37.50 -1.26
CA GLU A 25 15.25 37.39 -2.29
C GLU A 25 13.93 36.78 -1.75
N ASN A 26 14.02 36.05 -0.63
CA ASN A 26 12.97 35.17 -0.15
C ASN A 26 12.54 35.39 1.31
N VAL A 27 13.05 36.42 1.98
CA VAL A 27 12.79 36.67 3.40
C VAL A 27 12.22 38.06 3.61
N CYS A 28 11.08 38.14 4.31
CA CYS A 28 10.46 39.40 4.65
C CYS A 28 11.35 40.19 5.61
N LEU A 29 11.79 41.39 5.21
CA LEU A 29 12.61 42.26 6.05
C LEU A 29 11.90 42.79 7.30
N VAL A 30 10.56 42.70 7.37
CA VAL A 30 9.75 43.23 8.48
C VAL A 30 9.46 42.15 9.53
N CYS A 31 9.11 40.93 9.11
CA CYS A 31 8.75 39.85 10.03
C CYS A 31 9.73 38.68 10.05
N GLY A 32 10.76 38.68 9.20
CA GLY A 32 11.69 37.55 9.04
C GLY A 32 11.06 36.29 8.46
N GLY A 33 9.77 36.31 8.11
CA GLY A 33 9.06 35.18 7.52
C GLY A 33 9.45 34.96 6.07
N SER A 34 9.58 33.71 5.65
CA SER A 34 9.78 33.36 4.24
C SER A 34 8.63 33.93 3.40
N LEU A 35 8.98 34.67 2.35
CA LEU A 35 8.05 35.15 1.33
C LEU A 35 7.75 34.09 0.29
N ILE A 36 8.52 33.00 0.30
CA ILE A 36 8.14 31.75 -0.32
C ILE A 36 6.96 31.23 0.51
N VAL A 37 5.74 31.59 0.10
CA VAL A 37 4.68 30.60 0.21
C VAL A 37 5.18 29.50 -0.68
N ASP A 38 5.58 28.38 -0.09
CA ASP A 38 5.83 27.16 -0.83
C ASP A 38 4.51 26.81 -1.52
N VAL A 39 4.31 27.37 -2.71
CA VAL A 39 3.45 26.85 -3.76
C VAL A 39 4.11 25.58 -4.31
N ASP A 40 4.59 24.74 -3.39
CA ASP A 40 5.28 23.47 -3.57
C ASP A 40 5.09 22.55 -2.33
N SER A 41 4.21 22.91 -1.38
CA SER A 41 3.71 21.97 -0.35
C SER A 41 2.21 21.69 -0.44
N CYS A 42 1.50 22.32 -1.39
CA CYS A 42 0.29 21.77 -1.98
C CYS A 42 0.61 21.17 -3.35
N VAL A 43 1.69 20.41 -3.45
CA VAL A 43 1.72 19.32 -4.43
C VAL A 43 0.77 18.25 -3.86
N GLU A 44 -0.54 18.50 -3.96
CA GLU A 44 -1.38 17.44 -4.49
C GLU A 44 -0.68 17.09 -5.79
N SER A 45 0.17 16.07 -5.74
CA SER A 45 0.70 15.47 -6.93
C SER A 45 -0.57 15.13 -7.70
N GLN A 46 -0.81 15.87 -8.78
CA GLN A 46 -1.72 15.47 -9.82
C GLN A 46 -1.09 14.21 -10.39
N LYS A 47 -1.13 13.11 -9.63
CA LYS A 47 -0.67 11.83 -10.09
C LYS A 47 -1.67 11.49 -11.17
N GLU A 48 -1.20 11.63 -12.41
CA GLU A 48 -2.02 11.41 -13.59
C GLU A 48 -2.68 10.04 -13.44
N LYS A 49 -4.01 10.02 -13.45
CA LYS A 49 -4.75 8.78 -13.29
C LYS A 49 -4.58 7.99 -14.57
N THR A 50 -3.78 6.95 -14.52
CA THR A 50 -3.57 6.06 -15.67
C THR A 50 -4.73 5.08 -15.77
N LYS A 51 -5.13 4.74 -16.99
CA LYS A 51 -6.14 3.72 -17.24
C LYS A 51 -5.49 2.35 -17.21
N TRP A 52 -6.04 1.46 -16.39
CA TRP A 52 -5.58 0.09 -16.18
C TRP A 52 -6.60 -0.90 -16.74
N TYR A 53 -6.06 -2.00 -17.24
CA TYR A 53 -6.79 -3.10 -17.89
C TYR A 53 -6.42 -4.41 -17.20
N TYR A 54 -7.44 -5.14 -16.75
CA TYR A 54 -7.28 -6.45 -16.14
C TYR A 54 -7.79 -7.55 -17.06
N TYR A 55 -6.97 -8.57 -17.25
CA TYR A 55 -7.23 -9.78 -18.04
C TYR A 55 -7.20 -11.01 -17.14
N ASP A 56 -8.11 -11.98 -17.33
CA ASP A 56 -8.32 -13.13 -16.44
C ASP A 56 -7.56 -14.41 -16.85
N GLY A 57 -6.48 -14.27 -17.63
CA GLY A 57 -5.64 -15.39 -18.07
C GLY A 57 -5.00 -16.21 -16.92
N ALA A 58 -4.14 -17.17 -17.26
CA ALA A 58 -3.61 -18.21 -16.35
C ALA A 58 -2.88 -17.71 -15.06
N GLY A 59 -2.63 -16.42 -14.91
CA GLY A 59 -2.19 -15.80 -13.66
C GLY A 59 -2.89 -14.48 -13.33
N GLY A 60 -3.87 -14.07 -14.15
CA GLY A 60 -4.35 -12.70 -14.27
C GLY A 60 -3.24 -11.74 -14.73
N ILE A 61 -3.57 -10.75 -15.56
CA ILE A 61 -2.60 -9.75 -16.01
C ILE A 61 -3.22 -8.37 -15.77
N LEU A 62 -2.47 -7.50 -15.08
CA LEU A 62 -2.84 -6.12 -14.86
C LEU A 62 -1.83 -5.23 -15.59
N THR A 63 -2.30 -4.50 -16.59
CA THR A 63 -1.44 -3.69 -17.47
C THR A 63 -2.10 -2.35 -17.79
N THR A 64 -1.30 -1.38 -18.23
CA THR A 64 -1.77 -0.10 -18.76
C THR A 64 -1.93 -0.11 -20.28
N THR A 65 -1.45 -1.17 -20.95
CA THR A 65 -1.54 -1.35 -22.39
C THR A 65 -2.81 -2.11 -22.75
N LEU A 66 -3.58 -1.58 -23.70
CA LEU A 66 -4.71 -2.29 -24.27
C LEU A 66 -4.21 -3.19 -25.41
N TYR A 67 -4.47 -4.48 -25.30
CA TYR A 67 -4.21 -5.44 -26.37
C TYR A 67 -5.41 -5.47 -27.34
N ASP A 68 -5.14 -5.46 -28.65
CA ASP A 68 -6.19 -5.53 -29.67
C ASP A 68 -6.73 -6.96 -29.85
N ASP A 69 -5.93 -7.97 -29.50
CA ASP A 69 -6.26 -9.39 -29.67
C ASP A 69 -7.14 -9.96 -28.53
N GLU A 70 -7.29 -9.24 -27.41
CA GLU A 70 -8.04 -9.69 -26.23
C GLU A 70 -8.85 -8.56 -25.60
N GLU A 71 -10.10 -8.84 -25.23
CA GLU A 71 -10.95 -7.88 -24.50
C GLU A 71 -10.65 -7.91 -22.99
N PRO A 72 -10.38 -6.75 -22.35
CA PRO A 72 -10.12 -6.70 -20.92
C PRO A 72 -11.38 -6.96 -20.11
N LEU A 73 -11.28 -7.83 -19.11
CA LEU A 73 -12.38 -8.20 -18.21
C LEU A 73 -12.85 -7.02 -17.35
N TYR A 74 -11.91 -6.16 -16.93
CA TYR A 74 -12.23 -4.97 -16.15
C TYR A 74 -11.30 -3.81 -16.49
N THR A 75 -11.84 -2.59 -16.50
CA THR A 75 -11.08 -1.37 -16.79
C THR A 75 -11.39 -0.29 -15.76
N PHE A 76 -10.36 0.39 -15.27
CA PHE A 76 -10.51 1.40 -14.23
C PHE A 76 -9.32 2.37 -14.23
N ASN A 77 -9.46 3.50 -13.55
CA ASN A 77 -8.42 4.51 -13.46
C ASN A 77 -7.75 4.43 -12.09
N ALA A 78 -6.43 4.25 -12.07
CA ALA A 78 -5.66 4.17 -10.85
C ALA A 78 -4.35 4.93 -10.99
N ILE A 79 -3.92 5.44 -9.85
CA ILE A 79 -2.77 6.31 -9.75
C ILE A 79 -1.46 5.50 -9.77
N ASP A 80 -1.43 4.44 -8.97
CA ASP A 80 -0.28 3.58 -8.76
C ASP A 80 -0.71 2.12 -8.94
N MET A 81 0.23 1.24 -9.30
CA MET A 81 -0.04 -0.21 -9.47
C MET A 81 -0.69 -0.84 -8.22
N LYS A 82 -0.29 -0.40 -7.01
CA LYS A 82 -0.86 -0.87 -5.75
C LYS A 82 -2.31 -0.40 -5.54
N ASP A 83 -2.63 0.80 -5.99
CA ASP A 83 -4.00 1.30 -5.94
C ASP A 83 -4.87 0.53 -6.94
N ALA A 84 -4.30 0.19 -8.08
CA ALA A 84 -4.96 -0.63 -9.08
C ALA A 84 -5.29 -2.04 -8.57
N GLU A 85 -4.34 -2.70 -7.90
CA GLU A 85 -4.57 -3.98 -7.22
C GLU A 85 -5.63 -3.87 -6.11
N ARG A 86 -5.65 -2.77 -5.36
CA ARG A 86 -6.63 -2.54 -4.30
C ARG A 86 -8.04 -2.40 -4.87
N GLN A 87 -8.23 -1.60 -5.91
CA GLN A 87 -9.52 -1.47 -6.60
C GLN A 87 -9.95 -2.80 -7.22
N LEU A 88 -9.02 -3.54 -7.82
CA LEU A 88 -9.29 -4.86 -8.37
C LEU A 88 -9.71 -5.86 -7.27
N LYS A 89 -9.12 -5.81 -6.08
CA LYS A 89 -9.49 -6.65 -4.93
C LYS A 89 -10.92 -6.40 -4.44
N GLU A 90 -11.37 -5.15 -4.48
CA GLU A 90 -12.73 -4.77 -4.08
C GLU A 90 -13.78 -5.36 -5.03
N VAL A 91 -13.46 -5.44 -6.33
CA VAL A 91 -14.34 -6.01 -7.36
C VAL A 91 -14.21 -7.54 -7.43
N LEU A 92 -12.98 -8.08 -7.33
CA LEU A 92 -12.63 -9.49 -7.50
C LEU A 92 -11.71 -9.99 -6.37
N PRO A 93 -12.27 -10.40 -5.21
CA PRO A 93 -11.50 -10.84 -4.05
C PRO A 93 -10.76 -12.17 -4.26
N ASN A 94 -11.17 -12.97 -5.25
CA ASN A 94 -10.61 -14.29 -5.57
C ASN A 94 -9.75 -14.26 -6.86
N SER A 95 -9.33 -13.08 -7.31
CA SER A 95 -8.49 -12.98 -8.52
C SER A 95 -7.13 -13.66 -8.31
N PRO A 96 -6.59 -14.39 -9.30
CA PRO A 96 -5.30 -15.05 -9.20
C PRO A 96 -4.14 -14.09 -8.89
N LEU A 97 -4.23 -12.83 -9.35
CA LEU A 97 -3.25 -11.77 -9.05
C LEU A 97 -3.28 -11.29 -7.61
N VAL A 98 -4.49 -11.12 -7.05
CA VAL A 98 -4.68 -10.49 -5.74
C VAL A 98 -5.07 -11.50 -4.66
N ASN A 99 -4.97 -12.80 -5.00
CA ASN A 99 -5.15 -13.89 -4.06
C ASN A 99 -4.21 -13.63 -2.90
N ASN A 100 -4.83 -13.23 -1.79
CA ASN A 100 -4.17 -13.20 -0.52
C ASN A 100 -3.79 -14.66 -0.32
N ASN A 101 -2.49 -14.95 -0.43
CA ASN A 101 -1.89 -16.10 0.22
C ASN A 101 -2.11 -15.91 1.73
N SER A 102 -3.37 -15.91 2.19
CA SER A 102 -3.68 -16.20 3.56
C SER A 102 -3.08 -17.58 3.75
N PRO A 103 -1.98 -17.70 4.52
CA PRO A 103 -1.27 -18.96 4.63
C PRO A 103 -2.30 -19.99 5.04
N ASP A 104 -2.38 -21.14 4.35
CA ASP A 104 -3.37 -22.18 4.60
C ASP A 104 -3.55 -22.35 6.11
N ILE A 105 -4.60 -21.71 6.65
CA ILE A 105 -4.72 -21.58 8.09
C ILE A 105 -5.19 -22.94 8.54
N VAL A 106 -4.28 -23.72 9.10
CA VAL A 106 -4.60 -25.06 9.60
C VAL A 106 -5.71 -24.90 10.64
N ARG A 107 -6.85 -25.54 10.39
CA ARG A 107 -8.02 -25.51 11.28
C ARG A 107 -8.24 -26.89 11.85
N CYS A 108 -8.59 -26.95 13.14
CA CYS A 108 -8.97 -28.21 13.76
C CYS A 108 -10.23 -28.79 13.07
N PRO A 109 -10.25 -30.06 12.65
CA PRO A 109 -11.40 -30.66 11.96
C PRO A 109 -12.66 -30.74 12.85
N ARG A 110 -12.49 -30.75 14.18
CA ARG A 110 -13.61 -30.89 15.13
C ARG A 110 -14.23 -29.55 15.54
N CYS A 111 -13.40 -28.55 15.84
CA CYS A 111 -13.87 -27.28 16.43
C CYS A 111 -13.51 -26.03 15.62
N ARG A 112 -12.85 -26.20 14.47
CA ARG A 112 -12.37 -25.14 13.57
C ARG A 112 -11.47 -24.08 14.22
N SER A 113 -10.98 -24.34 15.44
CA SER A 113 -10.00 -23.47 16.10
C SER A 113 -8.66 -23.48 15.35
N THR A 114 -8.03 -22.32 15.29
CA THR A 114 -6.68 -22.09 14.72
C THR A 114 -5.58 -22.24 15.77
N GLN A 115 -5.94 -22.35 17.06
CA GLN A 115 -4.99 -22.53 18.14
C GLN A 115 -4.53 -23.99 18.20
N ILE A 116 -3.40 -24.26 17.56
CA ILE A 116 -2.80 -25.57 17.40
C ILE A 116 -1.41 -25.57 18.04
N GLN A 117 -1.13 -26.57 18.86
CA GLN A 117 0.17 -26.81 19.45
C GLN A 117 0.80 -28.04 18.81
N MET A 118 2.07 -27.94 18.46
CA MET A 118 2.89 -29.07 18.06
C MET A 118 3.42 -29.76 19.31
N VAL A 119 3.09 -31.04 19.49
CA VAL A 119 3.52 -31.81 20.66
C VAL A 119 4.33 -33.02 20.19
N PRO A 120 5.55 -33.24 20.71
CA PRO A 120 6.31 -34.44 20.40
C PRO A 120 5.56 -35.67 20.92
N ARG A 121 5.42 -36.68 20.08
CA ARG A 121 4.80 -37.93 20.50
C ARG A 121 5.72 -38.62 21.49
N LYS A 122 5.18 -38.96 22.68
CA LYS A 122 5.95 -39.66 23.71
C LYS A 122 6.47 -40.98 23.14
N PHE A 123 7.76 -41.21 23.37
CA PHE A 123 8.43 -42.47 23.06
C PHE A 123 7.69 -43.62 23.74
N SER A 124 7.34 -44.66 22.97
CA SER A 124 6.73 -45.88 23.47
C SER A 124 7.72 -47.03 23.28
N LEU A 125 7.98 -47.79 24.35
CA LEU A 125 8.92 -48.92 24.36
C LEU A 125 8.59 -49.99 23.30
N LEU A 126 7.30 -50.13 22.95
CA LEU A 126 6.83 -51.07 21.93
C LEU A 126 7.06 -50.60 20.49
N THR A 127 7.33 -49.31 20.26
CA THR A 127 7.30 -48.69 18.93
C THR A 127 8.68 -48.25 18.42
N GLY A 128 9.76 -48.62 19.12
CA GLY A 128 11.14 -48.42 18.68
C GLY A 128 11.66 -46.97 18.82
N PHE A 129 12.96 -46.83 19.07
CA PHE A 129 13.71 -45.62 19.48
C PHE A 129 13.73 -44.44 18.47
N ALA A 130 12.90 -44.47 17.42
CA ALA A 130 13.03 -43.53 16.30
C ALA A 130 11.69 -43.12 15.67
N THR A 131 10.76 -42.62 16.48
CA THR A 131 9.60 -41.91 15.93
C THR A 131 9.58 -40.45 16.41
N ASN A 132 10.41 -39.61 15.79
CA ASN A 132 10.35 -38.13 15.88
C ASN A 132 9.08 -37.60 15.19
N ARG A 133 7.91 -38.17 15.50
CA ARG A 133 6.63 -37.72 14.99
C ARG A 133 6.10 -36.63 15.91
N ILE A 134 5.78 -35.49 15.32
CA ILE A 134 5.15 -34.36 15.98
C ILE A 134 3.67 -34.43 15.62
N ASP A 135 2.82 -34.62 16.63
CA ASP A 135 1.37 -34.59 16.44
C ASP A 135 0.88 -33.14 16.60
N ARG A 136 -0.08 -32.72 15.75
CA ARG A 136 -0.74 -31.43 15.89
C ARG A 136 -1.93 -31.62 16.83
N VAL A 137 -1.99 -30.81 17.89
CA VAL A 137 -3.06 -30.89 18.89
C VAL A 137 -3.79 -29.58 18.92
N CYS A 138 -5.12 -29.62 18.79
CA CYS A 138 -5.92 -28.43 19.01
C CYS A 138 -6.00 -28.12 20.51
N VAL A 139 -5.62 -26.91 20.92
CA VAL A 139 -5.64 -26.49 22.33
C VAL A 139 -7.07 -26.43 22.88
N LYS A 140 -8.05 -26.04 22.04
CA LYS A 140 -9.45 -25.86 22.43
C LYS A 140 -10.18 -27.18 22.71
N CYS A 141 -10.03 -28.18 21.83
CA CYS A 141 -10.75 -29.45 21.95
C CYS A 141 -9.86 -30.65 22.31
N GLN A 142 -8.56 -30.41 22.51
CA GLN A 142 -7.52 -31.40 22.84
C GLN A 142 -7.44 -32.60 21.86
N LYS A 143 -8.03 -32.46 20.68
CA LYS A 143 -8.02 -33.49 19.64
C LYS A 143 -6.70 -33.42 18.88
N ARG A 144 -6.05 -34.57 18.73
CA ARG A 144 -4.87 -34.77 17.88
C ARG A 144 -5.32 -35.09 16.45
N PHE A 145 -4.65 -34.51 15.46
CA PHE A 145 -4.88 -34.74 14.04
C PHE A 145 -3.61 -34.49 13.22
#